data_AF-A0A2D5YY80-F1
#
_entry.id   AF-A0A2D5YY80-F1
#
_cell.length_a   1.000
_cell.length_b   1.000
_cell.length_c   1.000
_cell.angle_alpha   90.00
_cell.angle_beta   90.00
_cell.angle_gamma   90.00
#
_symmetry.space_group_name_H-M   'P 1'
#
loop_
_entity.id
_entity.type
_entity.pdbx_description
1 polymer ?
#
loop_
_entity_poly.entity_id
_entity_poly.type
_entity_poly.pdbx_seq_one_letter_code
_entity_poly.pdbx_strand_id
1 'polypeptide(L)'
;MRQINLRAFQRQPVPQVLFQPRIEPWFAWHETFGSLPESCCGMNIAQVYDDLNVSRRYFAHFSGLEEPVGLRHAPCIQKSEQRDGNDKITIFQTPRGRLIEKRTMTVDRIWRKVQFAVKTHDDLDALECLYDNTTAWFDEPGFRIGQQYLGDRGVPQFWIHASPYETITQDWMSFEDFMYAMIDIPQRMQRVMDTIDRAYDAMFTQLVSCDGLEIVNFPENIHVDRVPPEYFERYLLP
;
A
#
# COMPACT_ATOMS: atom_id res chain seq x y z
N MET A 1 -3.40 15.95 19.28
CA MET A 1 -3.92 14.60 18.94
C MET A 1 -2.89 13.49 19.07
N ARG A 2 -1.61 13.75 18.77
CA ARG A 2 -0.51 12.76 18.81
C ARG A 2 -0.44 11.89 20.06
N GLN A 3 -0.49 12.46 21.26
CA GLN A 3 -0.43 11.70 22.52
C GLN A 3 -1.64 10.77 22.71
N ILE A 4 -2.84 11.21 22.32
CA ILE A 4 -4.05 10.39 22.37
C ILE A 4 -3.93 9.22 21.38
N ASN A 5 -3.39 9.50 20.18
CA ASN A 5 -3.14 8.47 19.17
C ASN A 5 -2.20 7.38 19.69
N LEU A 6 -1.04 7.75 20.23
CA LEU A 6 -0.09 6.78 20.77
C LEU A 6 -0.68 5.95 21.93
N ARG A 7 -1.35 6.59 22.88
CA ARG A 7 -2.01 5.93 24.02
C ARG A 7 -3.06 4.92 23.56
N ALA A 8 -3.83 5.25 22.52
CA ALA A 8 -4.84 4.34 21.97
C ALA A 8 -4.21 3.03 21.44
N PHE A 9 -3.12 3.13 20.67
CA PHE A 9 -2.39 1.95 20.16
C PHE A 9 -1.71 1.15 21.28
N GLN A 10 -1.23 1.83 22.33
CA GLN A 10 -0.67 1.20 23.53
C GLN A 10 -1.72 0.62 24.49
N ARG A 11 -3.02 0.68 24.15
CA ARG A 11 -4.15 0.24 24.98
C ARG A 11 -4.18 0.92 26.35
N GLN A 12 -3.70 2.15 26.44
CA GLN A 12 -3.76 2.98 27.63
C GLN A 12 -5.08 3.77 27.66
N PRO A 13 -5.56 4.20 28.84
CA PRO A 13 -6.72 5.09 28.92
C PRO A 13 -6.51 6.32 28.06
N VAL A 14 -7.57 6.84 27.43
CA VAL A 14 -7.53 8.09 26.66
C VAL A 14 -8.62 9.04 27.16
N PRO A 15 -8.37 10.36 27.20
CA PRO A 15 -9.36 11.33 27.72
C PRO A 15 -10.57 11.50 26.78
N GLN A 16 -10.44 11.09 25.52
CA GLN A 16 -11.47 11.15 24.50
C GLN A 16 -11.21 10.11 23.42
N VAL A 17 -12.24 9.80 22.62
CA VAL A 17 -12.11 8.94 21.45
C VAL A 17 -11.18 9.61 20.43
N LEU A 18 -10.16 8.87 19.96
CA LEU A 18 -9.37 9.29 18.82
C LEU A 18 -10.20 9.14 17.54
N PHE A 19 -10.60 10.25 16.94
CA PHE A 19 -11.27 10.22 15.64
C PHE A 19 -10.27 10.49 14.52
N GLN A 20 -10.10 9.49 13.63
CA GLN A 20 -9.23 9.53 12.45
C GLN A 20 -10.02 9.20 11.17
N PRO A 21 -10.87 10.14 10.69
CA PRO A 21 -11.64 9.93 9.47
C PRO A 21 -10.71 9.92 8.25
N ARG A 22 -11.07 9.15 7.21
CA ARG A 22 -10.39 9.20 5.91
C ARG A 22 -11.10 10.21 5.00
N ILE A 23 -10.90 11.50 5.27
CA ILE A 23 -11.54 12.60 4.53
C ILE A 23 -10.82 12.95 3.22
N GLU A 24 -9.60 12.45 3.02
CA GLU A 24 -8.74 12.87 1.91
C GLU A 24 -9.33 12.57 0.52
N PRO A 25 -9.91 11.38 0.25
CA PRO A 25 -10.53 11.12 -1.05
C PRO A 25 -11.75 12.00 -1.32
N TRP A 26 -12.55 12.30 -0.28
CA TRP A 26 -13.69 13.21 -0.37
C TRP A 26 -13.20 14.62 -0.71
N PHE A 27 -12.21 15.13 0.01
CA PHE A 27 -11.65 16.45 -0.23
C PHE A 27 -11.06 16.57 -1.65
N ALA A 28 -10.25 15.60 -2.07
CA ALA A 28 -9.62 15.59 -3.39
C ALA A 28 -10.63 15.50 -4.54
N TRP A 29 -11.72 14.76 -4.37
CA TRP A 29 -12.82 14.75 -5.32
C TRP A 29 -13.41 16.15 -5.46
N HIS A 30 -13.83 16.75 -4.36
CA HIS A 30 -14.48 18.05 -4.38
C HIS A 30 -13.56 19.16 -4.86
N GLU A 31 -12.27 19.10 -4.55
CA GLU A 31 -11.24 19.99 -5.09
C GLU A 31 -11.12 19.84 -6.61
N THR A 32 -10.98 18.60 -7.10
CA THR A 32 -10.84 18.29 -8.53
C THR A 32 -12.04 18.80 -9.36
N PHE A 33 -13.25 18.72 -8.80
CA PHE A 33 -14.48 19.13 -9.48
C PHE A 33 -14.99 20.52 -9.08
N GLY A 34 -14.23 21.29 -8.30
CA GLY A 34 -14.60 22.65 -7.89
C GLY A 34 -15.90 22.72 -7.09
N SER A 35 -16.15 21.73 -6.25
CA SER A 35 -17.39 21.56 -5.48
C SER A 35 -17.15 21.47 -3.97
N LEU A 36 -16.01 21.99 -3.49
CA LEU A 36 -15.75 22.11 -2.05
C LEU A 36 -16.78 23.04 -1.39
N PRO A 37 -17.24 22.72 -0.16
CA PRO A 37 -18.02 23.66 0.63
C PRO A 37 -17.27 24.98 0.83
N GLU A 38 -18.01 26.08 0.96
CA GLU A 38 -17.44 27.42 1.15
C GLU A 38 -16.46 27.47 2.33
N SER A 39 -16.76 26.76 3.42
CA SER A 39 -15.89 26.68 4.61
C SER A 39 -14.53 26.04 4.35
N CYS A 40 -14.41 25.20 3.31
CA CYS A 40 -13.17 24.50 2.95
C CYS A 40 -12.44 25.16 1.76
N CYS A 41 -13.01 26.20 1.15
CA CYS A 41 -12.48 26.81 -0.06
C CYS A 41 -11.12 27.47 0.22
N GLY A 42 -10.09 27.12 -0.56
CA GLY A 42 -8.72 27.63 -0.40
C GLY A 42 -7.93 27.00 0.76
N MET A 43 -8.54 26.10 1.53
CA MET A 43 -7.80 25.28 2.49
C MET A 43 -7.06 24.15 1.77
N ASN A 44 -5.92 23.75 2.31
CA ASN A 44 -5.34 22.45 2.00
C ASN A 44 -5.87 21.37 2.96
N ILE A 45 -5.64 20.10 2.64
CA ILE A 45 -6.14 18.98 3.43
C ILE A 45 -5.71 19.03 4.91
N ALA A 46 -4.51 19.50 5.23
CA ALA A 46 -4.04 19.60 6.62
C ALA A 46 -4.81 20.65 7.41
N GLN A 47 -5.18 21.76 6.78
CA GLN A 47 -6.02 22.80 7.39
C GLN A 47 -7.45 22.31 7.65
N VAL A 48 -8.01 21.46 6.78
CA VAL A 48 -9.31 20.83 7.03
C VAL A 48 -9.28 19.91 8.25
N TYR A 49 -8.20 19.15 8.43
CA TYR A 49 -8.01 18.34 9.65
C TYR A 49 -7.94 19.21 10.92
N ASP A 50 -7.28 20.37 10.84
CA ASP A 50 -7.18 21.32 11.95
C ASP A 50 -8.53 21.97 12.28
N ASP A 51 -9.28 22.41 11.26
CA ASP A 51 -10.61 23.02 11.40
C ASP A 51 -11.61 22.06 12.06
N LEU A 52 -11.59 20.79 11.64
CA LEU A 52 -12.42 19.75 12.23
C LEU A 52 -11.91 19.29 13.61
N ASN A 53 -10.70 19.69 14.01
CA ASN A 53 -10.00 19.20 15.20
C ASN A 53 -10.00 17.66 15.29
N VAL A 54 -9.62 17.00 14.19
CA VAL A 54 -9.53 15.54 14.09
C VAL A 54 -8.12 15.10 13.73
N SER A 55 -7.79 13.83 14.01
CA SER A 55 -6.46 13.30 13.74
C SER A 55 -6.36 12.79 12.30
N ARG A 56 -5.21 13.02 11.65
CA ARG A 56 -4.88 12.41 10.37
C ARG A 56 -4.11 11.12 10.59
N ARG A 57 -4.41 10.09 9.78
CA ARG A 57 -3.78 8.77 9.90
C ARG A 57 -2.46 8.70 9.13
N TYR A 58 -2.50 8.88 7.81
CA TYR A 58 -1.34 8.72 6.94
C TYR A 58 -0.77 10.06 6.50
N PHE A 59 0.56 10.20 6.53
CA PHE A 59 1.17 11.48 6.16
C PHE A 59 1.35 11.65 4.65
N ALA A 60 1.57 10.58 3.88
CA ALA A 60 1.84 10.66 2.44
C ALA A 60 0.56 10.68 1.59
N HIS A 61 -0.45 9.89 1.99
CA HIS A 61 -1.75 9.80 1.33
C HIS A 61 -2.39 11.19 1.12
N PHE A 62 -2.46 11.67 -0.13
CA PHE A 62 -2.99 12.98 -0.53
C PHE A 62 -2.30 14.22 0.10
N SER A 63 -1.05 14.12 0.57
CA SER A 63 -0.25 15.31 0.95
C SER A 63 0.71 15.79 -0.12
N GLY A 64 1.00 14.94 -1.11
CA GLY A 64 2.08 15.18 -2.08
C GLY A 64 3.47 14.78 -1.56
N LEU A 65 3.56 14.25 -0.33
CA LEU A 65 4.79 13.63 0.18
C LEU A 65 4.95 12.21 -0.39
N GLU A 66 6.18 11.78 -0.52
CA GLU A 66 6.50 10.40 -0.90
C GLU A 66 6.25 9.44 0.27
N GLU A 67 5.89 8.19 -0.05
CA GLU A 67 5.84 7.12 0.94
C GLU A 67 7.28 6.78 1.38
N PRO A 68 7.53 6.52 2.67
CA PRO A 68 8.87 6.25 3.18
C PRO A 68 9.27 4.79 2.94
N VAL A 69 8.60 4.09 2.02
CA VAL A 69 8.90 2.71 1.65
C VAL A 69 8.80 2.55 0.15
N GLY A 70 9.57 1.61 -0.38
CA GLY A 70 9.50 1.30 -1.80
C GLY A 70 10.11 -0.05 -2.13
N LEU A 71 10.17 -0.33 -3.43
CA LEU A 71 10.82 -1.52 -3.99
C LEU A 71 11.99 -1.07 -4.86
N ARG A 72 13.09 -1.81 -4.78
CA ARG A 72 14.24 -1.65 -5.67
C ARG A 72 14.44 -2.95 -6.43
N HIS A 73 14.35 -2.88 -7.75
CA HIS A 73 14.62 -4.02 -8.62
C HIS A 73 16.09 -4.03 -9.05
N ALA A 74 16.66 -5.22 -9.21
CA ALA A 74 17.99 -5.39 -9.78
C ALA A 74 18.00 -4.99 -11.28
N PRO A 75 19.17 -4.66 -11.86
CA PRO A 75 19.27 -4.20 -13.25
C PRO A 75 18.73 -5.17 -14.32
N CYS A 76 18.62 -6.46 -14.00
CA CYS A 76 18.04 -7.47 -14.89
C CYS A 76 16.51 -7.34 -15.05
N ILE A 77 15.86 -6.55 -14.19
CA ILE A 77 14.44 -6.24 -14.26
C ILE A 77 14.26 -4.88 -14.93
N GLN A 78 13.61 -4.85 -16.09
CA GLN A 78 13.31 -3.60 -16.78
C GLN A 78 11.82 -3.29 -16.64
N LYS A 79 11.50 -2.16 -16.03
CA LYS A 79 10.14 -1.62 -15.98
C LYS A 79 9.96 -0.58 -17.07
N SER A 80 8.90 -0.71 -17.86
CA SER A 80 8.47 0.32 -18.81
C SER A 80 6.98 0.61 -18.68
N GLU A 81 6.59 1.83 -19.02
CA GLU A 81 5.20 2.27 -19.02
C GLU A 81 4.86 2.86 -20.39
N GLN A 82 3.71 2.45 -20.92
CA GLN A 82 3.15 2.98 -22.16
C GLN A 82 1.78 3.59 -21.84
N ARG A 83 1.50 4.77 -22.38
CA ARG A 83 0.21 5.45 -22.20
C ARG A 83 -0.47 5.65 -23.54
N ASP A 84 -1.75 5.32 -23.59
CA ASP A 84 -2.61 5.52 -24.75
C ASP A 84 -3.97 6.07 -24.27
N GLY A 85 -4.18 7.38 -24.44
CA GLY A 85 -5.35 8.06 -23.92
C GLY A 85 -5.52 7.86 -22.40
N ASN A 86 -6.63 7.24 -22.02
CA ASN A 86 -6.94 6.91 -20.63
C ASN A 86 -6.38 5.55 -20.19
N ASP A 87 -5.66 4.84 -21.04
CA ASP A 87 -5.05 3.56 -20.71
C ASP A 87 -3.56 3.70 -20.43
N LYS A 88 -3.09 2.90 -19.48
CA LYS A 88 -1.69 2.77 -19.10
C LYS A 88 -1.34 1.29 -19.01
N ILE A 89 -0.34 0.88 -19.79
CA ILE A 89 0.23 -0.46 -19.74
C ILE A 89 1.57 -0.38 -19.01
N THR A 90 1.74 -1.20 -17.99
CA THR A 90 3.02 -1.37 -17.28
C THR A 90 3.57 -2.74 -17.62
N ILE A 91 4.83 -2.78 -18.05
CA ILE A 91 5.52 -4.02 -18.42
C ILE A 91 6.74 -4.17 -17.53
N PHE A 92 6.82 -5.30 -16.82
CA PHE A 92 8.06 -5.76 -16.19
C PHE A 92 8.66 -6.86 -17.04
N GLN A 93 9.81 -6.56 -17.65
CA GLN A 93 10.63 -7.55 -18.34
C GLN A 93 11.53 -8.21 -17.31
N THR A 94 11.40 -9.52 -17.17
CA THR A 94 12.25 -10.35 -16.30
C THR A 94 13.00 -11.38 -17.17
N PRO A 95 14.10 -11.97 -16.66
CA PRO A 95 14.75 -13.11 -17.32
C PRO A 95 13.85 -14.32 -17.57
N ARG A 96 12.76 -14.49 -16.81
CA ARG A 96 11.84 -15.63 -16.90
C ARG A 96 10.52 -15.33 -17.60
N GLY A 97 10.31 -14.11 -18.08
CA GLY A 97 9.07 -13.75 -18.76
C GLY A 97 8.70 -12.28 -18.57
N ARG A 98 7.54 -11.90 -19.09
CA ARG A 98 7.03 -10.52 -19.04
C ARG A 98 5.73 -10.47 -18.27
N LEU A 99 5.65 -9.56 -17.30
CA LEU A 99 4.43 -9.26 -16.56
C LEU A 99 3.81 -8.00 -17.14
N ILE A 100 2.58 -8.10 -17.65
CA ILE A 100 1.89 -7.00 -18.35
C ILE A 100 0.58 -6.67 -17.64
N GLU A 101 0.58 -5.53 -16.96
CA GLU A 101 -0.59 -4.96 -16.28
C GLU A 101 -1.20 -3.85 -17.13
N LYS A 102 -2.53 -3.71 -17.10
CA LYS A 102 -3.25 -2.57 -17.66
C LYS A 102 -4.07 -1.85 -16.58
N ARG A 103 -3.94 -0.52 -16.54
CA ARG A 103 -4.80 0.37 -15.78
C ARG A 103 -5.51 1.35 -16.72
N THR A 104 -6.72 1.76 -16.33
CA THR A 104 -7.50 2.79 -17.01
C THR A 104 -7.80 3.93 -16.04
N MET A 105 -7.58 5.16 -16.46
CA MET A 105 -7.94 6.37 -15.72
C MET A 105 -9.45 6.59 -15.83
N THR A 106 -10.14 6.72 -14.70
CA THR A 106 -11.58 6.98 -14.71
C THR A 106 -11.91 8.46 -14.54
N VAL A 107 -13.20 8.79 -14.54
CA VAL A 107 -13.70 10.18 -14.48
C VAL A 107 -13.16 10.97 -13.29
N ASP A 108 -12.89 10.27 -12.18
CA ASP A 108 -12.32 10.81 -10.94
C ASP A 108 -10.81 11.04 -10.99
N ARG A 109 -10.19 10.85 -12.17
CA ARG A 109 -8.75 10.94 -12.43
C ARG A 109 -7.90 9.95 -11.65
N ILE A 110 -8.49 8.84 -11.19
CA ILE A 110 -7.79 7.74 -10.54
C ILE A 110 -7.60 6.58 -11.51
N TRP A 111 -6.39 6.02 -11.51
CA TRP A 111 -6.05 4.82 -12.28
C TRP A 111 -6.58 3.57 -11.60
N ARG A 112 -7.44 2.82 -12.30
CA ARG A 112 -7.95 1.53 -11.82
C ARG A 112 -7.38 0.39 -12.64
N LYS A 113 -7.04 -0.70 -11.98
CA LYS A 113 -6.56 -1.91 -12.64
C LYS A 113 -7.71 -2.58 -13.37
N VAL A 114 -7.52 -2.79 -14.66
CA VAL A 114 -8.48 -3.48 -15.54
C VAL A 114 -7.93 -4.80 -16.05
N GLN A 115 -6.62 -5.01 -15.93
CA GLN A 115 -5.97 -6.28 -16.25
C GLN A 115 -4.78 -6.51 -15.32
N PHE A 116 -4.80 -7.63 -14.62
CA PHE A 116 -3.70 -8.10 -13.78
C PHE A 116 -2.56 -8.68 -14.63
N ALA A 117 -1.35 -8.70 -14.07
CA ALA A 117 -0.17 -9.11 -14.81
C ALA A 117 -0.05 -10.64 -14.91
N VAL A 118 -0.35 -11.36 -13.83
CA VAL A 118 -0.27 -12.81 -13.73
C VAL A 118 -1.61 -13.44 -14.08
N LYS A 119 -1.63 -14.27 -15.13
CA LYS A 119 -2.82 -14.97 -15.63
C LYS A 119 -2.56 -16.45 -15.88
N THR A 120 -1.30 -16.82 -16.03
CA THR A 120 -0.86 -18.17 -16.40
C THR A 120 0.19 -18.68 -15.43
N HIS A 121 0.46 -19.98 -15.51
CA HIS A 121 1.58 -20.60 -14.80
C HIS A 121 2.93 -19.96 -15.15
N ASP A 122 3.19 -19.64 -16.41
CA ASP A 122 4.46 -19.02 -16.83
C ASP A 122 4.64 -17.61 -16.23
N ASP A 123 3.54 -16.88 -16.03
CA ASP A 123 3.60 -15.58 -15.37
C ASP A 123 4.02 -15.68 -13.90
N LEU A 124 3.73 -16.81 -13.22
CA LEU A 124 4.20 -17.03 -11.85
C LEU A 124 5.73 -17.20 -11.80
N ASP A 125 6.35 -17.80 -12.83
CA ASP A 125 7.82 -17.87 -12.90
C ASP A 125 8.44 -16.49 -13.11
N ALA A 126 7.77 -15.64 -13.89
CA ALA A 126 8.18 -14.25 -14.07
C ALA A 126 7.99 -13.44 -12.77
N LEU A 127 6.92 -13.69 -12.01
CA LEU A 127 6.67 -13.04 -10.72
C LEU A 127 7.69 -13.47 -9.66
N GLU A 128 7.97 -14.76 -9.54
CA GLU A 128 9.02 -15.28 -8.65
C GLU A 128 10.37 -14.66 -9.02
N CYS A 129 10.71 -14.61 -10.32
CA CYS A 129 11.93 -13.97 -10.80
C CYS A 129 12.00 -12.48 -10.47
N LEU A 130 10.88 -11.76 -10.58
CA LEU A 130 10.81 -10.35 -10.22
C LEU A 130 11.17 -10.16 -8.75
N TYR A 131 10.54 -10.90 -7.83
CA TYR A 131 10.74 -10.72 -6.39
C TYR A 131 12.08 -11.27 -5.89
N ASP A 132 12.61 -12.36 -6.47
CA ASP A 132 13.98 -12.83 -6.23
C ASP A 132 15.04 -11.75 -6.59
N ASN A 133 14.67 -10.82 -7.48
CA ASN A 133 15.51 -9.71 -7.92
C ASN A 133 14.99 -8.36 -7.40
N THR A 134 14.24 -8.37 -6.30
CA THR A 134 13.68 -7.17 -5.67
C THR A 134 14.04 -7.11 -4.20
N THR A 135 14.28 -5.91 -3.70
CA THR A 135 14.44 -5.65 -2.27
C THR A 135 13.55 -4.47 -1.89
N ALA A 136 12.68 -4.67 -0.90
CA ALA A 136 11.97 -3.57 -0.27
C ALA A 136 12.90 -2.77 0.63
N TRP A 137 12.63 -1.48 0.72
CA TRP A 137 13.43 -0.56 1.52
C TRP A 137 12.52 0.41 2.28
N PHE A 138 13.05 0.90 3.39
CA PHE A 138 12.51 1.99 4.19
C PHE A 138 13.46 3.21 4.12
N ASP A 139 12.88 4.40 3.96
CA ASP A 139 13.56 5.69 3.91
C ASP A 139 13.26 6.49 5.18
N GLU A 140 14.19 6.41 6.14
CA GLU A 140 14.09 7.14 7.40
C GLU A 140 14.03 8.67 7.19
N PRO A 141 14.88 9.31 6.35
CA PRO A 141 14.73 10.73 6.01
C PRO A 141 13.31 11.13 5.57
N GLY A 142 12.70 10.40 4.64
CA GLY A 142 11.31 10.61 4.21
C GLY A 142 10.30 10.45 5.33
N PHE A 143 10.50 9.45 6.20
CA PHE A 143 9.68 9.29 7.41
C PHE A 143 9.78 10.51 8.35
N ARG A 144 10.99 11.09 8.55
CA ARG A 144 11.17 12.30 9.38
C ARG A 144 10.46 13.50 8.78
N ILE A 145 10.47 13.65 7.45
CA ILE A 145 9.69 14.69 6.75
C ILE A 145 8.20 14.49 7.02
N GLY A 146 7.70 13.26 6.87
CA GLY A 146 6.32 12.90 7.18
C GLY A 146 5.93 13.19 8.64
N GLN A 147 6.82 12.88 9.58
CA GLN A 147 6.64 13.16 11.00
C GLN A 147 6.52 14.67 11.28
N GLN A 148 7.38 15.49 10.67
CA GLN A 148 7.32 16.95 10.80
C GLN A 148 6.05 17.51 10.19
N TYR A 149 5.65 17.03 9.01
CA TYR A 149 4.42 17.44 8.35
C TYR A 149 3.16 17.13 9.18
N LEU A 150 3.10 15.94 9.78
CA LEU A 150 1.95 15.56 10.60
C LEU A 150 1.90 16.35 11.92
N GLY A 151 3.05 16.64 12.53
CA GLY A 151 3.14 17.43 13.76
C GLY A 151 2.30 16.86 14.89
N ASP A 152 1.46 17.69 15.52
CA ASP A 152 0.60 17.28 16.64
C ASP A 152 -0.74 16.64 16.22
N ARG A 153 -1.00 16.54 14.92
CA ARG A 153 -2.23 15.97 14.34
C ARG A 153 -2.29 14.45 14.51
N GLY A 154 -1.17 13.78 14.73
CA GLY A 154 -1.12 12.32 14.92
C GLY A 154 0.30 11.80 15.13
N VAL A 155 0.43 10.51 15.43
CA VAL A 155 1.70 9.79 15.27
C VAL A 155 1.85 9.47 13.77
N PRO A 156 3.04 9.66 13.17
CA PRO A 156 3.24 9.38 11.75
C PRO A 156 2.95 7.91 11.45
N GLN A 157 2.08 7.67 10.45
CA GLN A 157 1.80 6.34 9.92
C GLN A 157 1.88 6.39 8.40
N PHE A 158 2.22 5.25 7.82
CA PHE A 158 2.31 4.97 6.39
C PHE A 158 2.02 3.49 6.18
N TRP A 159 1.71 3.10 4.95
CA TRP A 159 1.57 1.69 4.61
C TRP A 159 2.94 1.08 4.33
N ILE A 160 3.23 -0.03 4.99
CA ILE A 160 4.29 -0.93 4.50
C ILE A 160 3.74 -1.79 3.36
N HIS A 161 4.59 -2.62 2.75
CA HIS A 161 4.07 -3.61 1.81
C HIS A 161 3.13 -4.59 2.52
N ALA A 162 2.08 -4.99 1.81
CA ALA A 162 1.13 -6.01 2.30
C ALA A 162 1.83 -7.36 2.51
N SER A 163 1.19 -8.26 3.24
CA SER A 163 1.59 -9.66 3.30
C SER A 163 1.75 -10.26 1.90
N PRO A 164 2.59 -11.29 1.72
CA PRO A 164 2.72 -11.96 0.42
C PRO A 164 1.40 -12.41 -0.19
N TYR A 165 0.47 -12.88 0.65
CA TYR A 165 -0.88 -13.25 0.23
C TYR A 165 -1.63 -12.04 -0.35
N GLU A 166 -1.73 -10.94 0.39
CA GLU A 166 -2.45 -9.75 -0.06
C GLU A 166 -1.72 -9.06 -1.23
N THR A 167 -0.39 -9.07 -1.28
CA THR A 167 0.36 -8.59 -2.44
C THR A 167 -0.06 -9.32 -3.72
N ILE A 168 -0.17 -10.65 -3.70
CA ILE A 168 -0.60 -11.38 -4.89
C ILE A 168 -2.07 -11.05 -5.23
N THR A 169 -2.98 -11.06 -4.25
CA THR A 169 -4.42 -10.86 -4.49
C THR A 169 -4.84 -9.43 -4.81
N GLN A 170 -4.05 -8.42 -4.40
CA GLN A 170 -4.30 -7.01 -4.68
C GLN A 170 -3.54 -6.55 -5.93
N ASP A 171 -2.30 -7.04 -6.09
CA ASP A 171 -1.39 -6.50 -7.10
C ASP A 171 -1.22 -7.34 -8.35
N TRP A 172 -1.14 -8.66 -8.23
CA TRP A 172 -0.60 -9.49 -9.31
C TRP A 172 -1.62 -10.34 -10.04
N MET A 173 -2.66 -10.80 -9.34
CA MET A 173 -3.68 -11.70 -9.86
C MET A 173 -5.09 -11.16 -9.62
N SER A 174 -6.02 -11.51 -10.51
CA SER A 174 -7.43 -11.37 -10.17
C SER A 174 -7.76 -12.27 -8.98
N PHE A 175 -8.77 -11.92 -8.18
CA PHE A 175 -9.12 -12.74 -7.02
C PHE A 175 -9.55 -14.16 -7.43
N GLU A 176 -10.27 -14.29 -8.54
CA GLU A 176 -10.69 -15.59 -9.09
C GLU A 176 -9.48 -16.44 -9.50
N ASP A 177 -8.57 -15.90 -10.32
CA ASP A 177 -7.37 -16.62 -10.76
C ASP A 177 -6.48 -17.01 -9.57
N PHE A 178 -6.36 -16.12 -8.58
CA PHE A 178 -5.63 -16.39 -7.35
C PHE A 178 -6.23 -17.57 -6.60
N MET A 179 -7.55 -17.59 -6.40
CA MET A 179 -8.21 -18.67 -5.66
C MET A 179 -8.07 -20.01 -6.36
N TYR A 180 -8.20 -20.07 -7.69
CA TYR A 180 -7.91 -21.30 -8.44
C TYR A 180 -6.46 -21.74 -8.29
N ALA A 181 -5.49 -20.82 -8.41
CA ALA A 181 -4.08 -21.15 -8.23
C ALA A 181 -3.77 -21.67 -6.81
N MET A 182 -4.39 -21.11 -5.77
CA MET A 182 -4.22 -21.59 -4.39
C MET A 182 -4.71 -23.03 -4.21
N ILE A 183 -5.71 -23.47 -4.98
CA ILE A 183 -6.26 -24.83 -4.93
C ILE A 183 -5.46 -25.79 -5.84
N ASP A 184 -5.18 -25.37 -7.08
CA ASP A 184 -4.61 -26.23 -8.12
C ASP A 184 -3.10 -26.41 -7.98
N ILE A 185 -2.39 -25.37 -7.50
CA ILE A 185 -0.93 -25.35 -7.37
C ILE A 185 -0.42 -24.77 -6.03
N PRO A 186 -0.93 -25.22 -4.87
CA PRO A 186 -0.66 -24.62 -3.56
C PRO A 186 0.82 -24.53 -3.21
N GLN A 187 1.63 -25.55 -3.56
CA GLN A 187 3.06 -25.54 -3.26
C GLN A 187 3.81 -24.50 -4.09
N ARG A 188 3.33 -24.18 -5.30
CA ARG A 188 3.93 -23.14 -6.14
C ARG A 188 3.54 -21.75 -5.62
N MET A 189 2.28 -21.54 -5.25
CA MET A 189 1.85 -20.29 -4.62
C MET A 189 2.61 -20.03 -3.33
N GLN A 190 2.85 -21.05 -2.50
CA GLN A 190 3.69 -20.92 -1.31
C GLN A 190 5.09 -20.42 -1.67
N ARG A 191 5.76 -21.01 -2.66
CA ARG A 191 7.10 -20.55 -3.07
C ARG A 191 7.12 -19.10 -3.53
N VAL A 192 6.10 -18.67 -4.29
CA VAL A 192 5.97 -17.26 -4.71
C VAL A 192 5.78 -16.36 -3.49
N MET A 193 4.92 -16.75 -2.54
CA MET A 193 4.71 -16.00 -1.31
C MET A 193 6.00 -15.91 -0.48
N ASP A 194 6.71 -17.02 -0.29
CA ASP A 194 8.00 -17.04 0.43
C ASP A 194 9.05 -16.14 -0.25
N THR A 195 8.97 -16.00 -1.58
CA THR A 195 9.88 -15.17 -2.36
C THR A 195 9.58 -13.68 -2.20
N ILE A 196 8.30 -13.32 -2.16
CA ILE A 196 7.86 -11.96 -1.82
C ILE A 196 8.27 -11.61 -0.39
N ASP A 197 8.08 -12.54 0.56
CA ASP A 197 8.42 -12.36 1.96
C ASP A 197 9.92 -12.05 2.17
N ARG A 198 10.79 -12.88 1.58
CA ARG A 198 12.25 -12.64 1.59
C ARG A 198 12.65 -11.29 0.99
N ALA A 199 11.92 -10.80 -0.02
CA ALA A 199 12.19 -9.50 -0.60
C ALA A 199 11.92 -8.35 0.40
N TYR A 200 11.16 -8.60 1.47
CA TYR A 200 10.76 -7.60 2.46
C TYR A 200 11.64 -7.56 3.71
N ASP A 201 12.45 -8.60 3.97
CA ASP A 201 13.32 -8.73 5.16
C ASP A 201 14.17 -7.48 5.46
N ALA A 202 14.78 -6.90 4.41
CA ALA A 202 15.62 -5.72 4.54
C ALA A 202 14.83 -4.51 5.05
N MET A 203 13.62 -4.30 4.54
CA MET A 203 12.72 -3.22 4.99
C MET A 203 12.35 -3.41 6.45
N PHE A 204 11.98 -4.61 6.89
CA PHE A 204 11.64 -4.87 8.30
C PHE A 204 12.82 -4.63 9.23
N THR A 205 14.04 -5.05 8.83
CA THR A 205 15.26 -4.77 9.59
C THR A 205 15.48 -3.26 9.77
N GLN A 206 15.25 -2.48 8.70
CA GLN A 206 15.36 -1.02 8.73
C GLN A 206 14.28 -0.37 9.60
N LEU A 207 13.03 -0.84 9.52
CA LEU A 207 11.91 -0.33 10.32
C LEU A 207 12.15 -0.56 11.82
N VAL A 208 12.57 -1.75 12.23
CA VAL A 208 12.85 -2.08 13.64
C VAL A 208 14.01 -1.25 14.20
N SER A 209 14.95 -0.83 13.33
CA SER A 209 16.09 -0.01 13.71
C SER A 209 15.78 1.50 13.74
N CYS A 210 14.59 1.93 13.30
CA CYS A 210 14.23 3.33 13.17
C CYS A 210 13.72 3.92 14.49
N ASP A 211 14.45 4.88 15.05
CA ASP A 211 14.03 5.57 16.27
C ASP A 211 12.73 6.36 16.08
N GLY A 212 11.79 6.23 17.02
CA GLY A 212 10.53 6.99 17.00
C GLY A 212 9.50 6.53 15.97
N LEU A 213 9.74 5.40 15.31
CA LEU A 213 8.68 4.66 14.60
C LEU A 213 7.87 3.84 15.62
N GLU A 214 6.75 4.41 16.06
CA GLU A 214 5.92 3.81 17.12
C GLU A 214 4.75 2.97 16.57
N ILE A 215 4.33 3.21 15.33
CA ILE A 215 3.17 2.57 14.71
C ILE A 215 3.50 2.19 13.28
N VAL A 216 3.28 0.92 12.95
CA VAL A 216 3.39 0.36 11.59
C VAL A 216 2.01 -0.10 11.14
N ASN A 217 1.67 0.11 9.88
CA ASN A 217 0.36 -0.22 9.32
C ASN A 217 0.48 -1.17 8.13
N PHE A 218 -0.03 -2.38 8.30
CA PHE A 218 -0.12 -3.40 7.25
C PHE A 218 -1.40 -3.15 6.42
N PRO A 219 -1.32 -2.95 5.10
CA PRO A 219 -2.47 -2.66 4.24
C PRO A 219 -3.27 -3.94 3.85
N GLU A 220 -3.61 -4.77 4.84
CA GLU A 220 -4.36 -6.00 4.62
C GLU A 220 -5.86 -5.70 4.37
N ASN A 221 -6.45 -6.28 3.31
CA ASN A 221 -7.88 -6.19 3.03
C ASN A 221 -8.62 -7.42 3.56
N ILE A 222 -8.54 -7.62 4.89
CA ILE A 222 -9.10 -8.79 5.56
C ILE A 222 -10.63 -8.73 5.52
N HIS A 223 -11.22 -9.65 4.77
CA HIS A 223 -12.64 -9.89 4.71
C HIS A 223 -12.87 -11.40 4.57
N VAL A 224 -13.90 -11.96 5.21
CA VAL A 224 -14.13 -13.42 5.19
C VAL A 224 -14.26 -13.98 3.77
N ASP A 225 -14.86 -13.21 2.85
CA ASP A 225 -15.00 -13.60 1.44
C ASP A 225 -13.68 -13.61 0.66
N ARG A 226 -12.64 -12.90 1.16
CA ARG A 226 -11.32 -12.83 0.54
C ARG A 226 -10.28 -13.70 1.25
N VAL A 227 -10.44 -13.85 2.55
CA VAL A 227 -9.53 -14.55 3.45
C VAL A 227 -10.38 -15.39 4.40
N PRO A 228 -10.75 -16.62 3.99
CA PRO A 228 -11.38 -17.57 4.89
C PRO A 228 -10.51 -17.80 6.14
N PRO A 229 -11.11 -18.18 7.29
CA PRO A 229 -10.35 -18.35 8.53
C PRO A 229 -9.12 -19.27 8.41
N GLU A 230 -9.23 -20.36 7.64
CA GLU A 230 -8.12 -21.27 7.37
C GLU A 230 -6.94 -20.60 6.63
N TYR A 231 -7.22 -19.67 5.71
CA TYR A 231 -6.19 -18.95 4.97
C TYR A 231 -5.59 -17.84 5.83
N PHE A 232 -6.40 -17.19 6.67
CA PHE A 232 -5.90 -16.23 7.66
C PHE A 232 -4.88 -16.89 8.59
N GLU A 233 -5.23 -18.04 9.16
CA GLU A 233 -4.34 -18.78 10.07
C GLU A 233 -3.06 -19.27 9.39
N ARG A 234 -3.14 -19.63 8.11
CA ARG A 234 -2.02 -20.20 7.37
C ARG A 234 -1.08 -19.18 6.74
N TYR A 235 -1.61 -18.04 6.26
CA TYR A 235 -0.86 -17.12 5.40
C TYR A 235 -0.71 -15.70 5.97
N LEU A 236 -1.51 -15.32 6.97
CA LEU A 236 -1.48 -13.96 7.54
C LEU A 236 -1.11 -13.91 9.03
N LEU A 237 -1.24 -15.02 9.76
CA LEU A 237 -0.81 -15.12 11.16
C LEU A 237 0.68 -15.42 11.37
N PRO A 238 1.31 -16.33 10.59
CA PRO A 238 2.74 -16.62 10.74
C PRO A 238 3.60 -15.39 10.44
#